data_AF-A0ABD5RBG4-F1
#
_entry.id   AF-A0ABD5RBG4-F1
#
_cell.length_a   1.000
_cell.length_b   1.000
_cell.length_c   1.000
_cell.angle_alpha   90.00
_cell.angle_beta   90.00
_cell.angle_gamma   90.00
#
_symmetry.space_group_name_H-M   'P 1'
#
loop_
_entity.id
_entity.type
_entity.pdbx_description
1 polymer ?
#
loop_
_entity_poly.entity_id
_entity_poly.type
_entity_poly.pdbx_seq_one_letter_code
_entity_poly.pdbx_strand_id
1 'polypeptide(L)'
;MALRDTLRRAATPLVLAGITYICVFLTLVVGTGVMAGSDPARLATTSVTGYFVLAGAFAGVIAVHVGRRVSRRVQLLAVALLVVGVGVRFVDGGETASGLLSMSGLFVVVYLPYLVGGTVLLRIAGGLVSPDRVHRLTDRPVVSGSLLVVGAVVLVVTVGPLLAIATASPAVPPADWSPEEQLAYLESTDQADRETGAFVDRSRDTARIERVLSLARAGAIDTPQAQLDAAVVLHHGTCPAHFELAHRYAVRANDSPEIDPSFWIRATYDRWQVSIGNEQRYGTQAGTRPVNATCVPPVPEGIETESPP
;
A
#
# COMPACT_ATOMS: atom_id res chain seq x y z
N MET A 1 -13.64 42.11 -27.39
CA MET A 1 -14.62 41.04 -27.65
C MET A 1 -13.94 39.73 -28.10
N ALA A 2 -12.99 39.77 -29.06
CA ALA A 2 -12.30 38.57 -29.57
C ALA A 2 -11.56 37.70 -28.53
N LEU A 3 -10.85 38.31 -27.55
CA LEU A 3 -10.09 37.56 -26.53
C LEU A 3 -10.98 36.72 -25.60
N ARG A 4 -12.20 37.19 -25.32
CA ARG A 4 -13.18 36.50 -24.47
C ARG A 4 -13.71 35.24 -25.14
N ASP A 5 -13.90 35.29 -26.46
CA ASP A 5 -14.31 34.13 -27.26
C ASP A 5 -13.19 33.10 -27.43
N THR A 6 -11.92 33.54 -27.53
CA THR A 6 -10.79 32.61 -27.59
C THR A 6 -10.59 31.87 -26.27
N LEU A 7 -10.73 32.57 -25.14
CA LEU A 7 -10.64 31.96 -23.80
C LEU A 7 -11.81 31.00 -23.52
N ARG A 8 -13.04 31.34 -23.94
CA ARG A 8 -14.17 30.42 -23.87
C ARG A 8 -13.94 29.15 -24.68
N ARG A 9 -13.34 29.22 -25.87
CA ARG A 9 -13.07 28.03 -26.71
C ARG A 9 -11.96 27.14 -26.16
N ALA A 10 -10.99 27.70 -25.43
CA ALA A 10 -9.86 26.95 -24.88
C ALA A 10 -10.17 26.27 -23.52
N ALA A 11 -11.08 26.85 -22.73
CA ALA A 11 -11.48 26.29 -21.43
C ALA A 11 -12.39 25.06 -21.57
N THR A 12 -13.24 25.01 -22.59
CA THR A 12 -14.22 23.93 -22.80
C THR A 12 -13.61 22.52 -22.86
N PRO A 13 -12.55 22.23 -23.65
CA PRO A 13 -12.04 20.86 -23.74
C PRO A 13 -11.37 20.36 -22.46
N LEU A 14 -10.76 21.26 -21.68
CA LEU A 14 -10.08 20.88 -20.42
C LEU A 14 -11.09 20.65 -19.29
N VAL A 15 -12.13 21.50 -19.24
CA VAL A 15 -13.28 21.31 -18.35
C VAL A 15 -14.04 20.03 -18.72
N LEU A 16 -14.27 19.78 -20.01
CA LEU A 16 -14.92 18.56 -20.47
C LEU A 16 -14.11 17.31 -20.14
N ALA A 17 -12.77 17.34 -20.30
CA ALA A 17 -11.91 16.23 -19.90
C ALA A 17 -11.95 15.97 -18.39
N GLY A 18 -11.97 17.02 -17.56
CA GLY A 18 -12.13 16.91 -16.12
C GLY A 18 -13.48 16.33 -15.71
N ILE A 19 -14.57 16.77 -16.35
CA ILE A 19 -15.92 16.24 -16.12
C ILE A 19 -15.99 14.76 -16.54
N THR A 20 -15.49 14.40 -17.72
CA THR A 20 -15.47 13.01 -18.19
C THR A 20 -14.69 12.11 -17.24
N TYR A 21 -13.56 12.58 -16.70
CA TYR A 21 -12.80 11.84 -15.68
C TYR A 21 -13.62 11.58 -14.41
N ILE A 22 -14.24 12.63 -13.86
CA ILE A 22 -15.08 12.51 -12.65
C ILE A 22 -16.24 11.53 -12.90
N CYS A 23 -16.89 11.60 -14.06
CA CYS A 23 -17.99 10.70 -14.41
C CYS A 23 -17.52 9.24 -14.53
N VAL A 24 -16.39 8.98 -15.20
CA VAL A 24 -15.82 7.63 -15.33
C VAL A 24 -15.39 7.08 -13.98
N PHE A 25 -14.73 7.90 -13.17
CA PHE A 25 -14.31 7.53 -11.81
C PHE A 25 -15.52 7.19 -10.92
N LEU A 26 -16.56 8.03 -10.91
CA LEU A 26 -17.79 7.77 -10.15
C LEU A 26 -18.53 6.52 -10.63
N THR A 27 -18.61 6.32 -11.95
CA THR A 27 -19.22 5.11 -12.52
C THR A 27 -18.46 3.86 -12.08
N LEU A 28 -17.13 3.94 -11.99
CA LEU A 28 -16.31 2.83 -11.52
C LEU A 28 -16.51 2.56 -10.04
N VAL A 29 -16.44 3.60 -9.20
CA VAL A 29 -16.62 3.48 -7.74
C VAL A 29 -17.98 2.87 -7.42
N VAL A 30 -19.04 3.35 -8.09
CA VAL A 30 -20.40 2.82 -7.94
C VAL A 30 -20.48 1.39 -8.49
N GLY A 31 -19.90 1.13 -9.66
CA GLY A 31 -19.86 -0.21 -10.26
C GLY A 31 -19.14 -1.24 -9.38
N THR A 32 -17.99 -0.87 -8.80
CA THR A 32 -17.26 -1.71 -7.84
C THR A 32 -18.05 -1.90 -6.55
N GLY A 33 -18.74 -0.88 -6.05
CA GLY A 33 -19.61 -1.01 -4.87
C GLY A 33 -20.80 -1.93 -5.09
N VAL A 34 -21.41 -1.91 -6.28
CA VAL A 34 -22.52 -2.81 -6.65
C VAL A 34 -22.02 -4.25 -6.82
N MET A 35 -20.85 -4.45 -7.43
CA MET A 35 -20.22 -5.77 -7.56
C MET A 35 -19.71 -6.31 -6.21
N ALA A 36 -19.33 -5.43 -5.27
CA ALA A 36 -18.90 -5.82 -3.92
C ALA A 36 -20.00 -6.54 -3.13
N GLY A 37 -21.27 -6.29 -3.47
CA GLY A 37 -22.41 -6.98 -2.86
C GLY A 37 -22.60 -8.42 -3.32
N SER A 38 -21.93 -8.89 -4.39
CA SER A 38 -22.19 -10.21 -4.99
C SER A 38 -21.08 -11.24 -4.82
N ASP A 39 -19.80 -10.85 -4.73
CA ASP A 39 -18.68 -11.76 -4.44
C ASP A 39 -17.40 -10.98 -4.03
N PRO A 40 -17.02 -10.94 -2.74
CA PRO A 40 -15.87 -10.19 -2.25
C PRO A 40 -14.51 -10.69 -2.77
N ALA A 41 -14.39 -11.99 -3.10
CA ALA A 41 -13.11 -12.60 -3.47
C ALA A 41 -12.71 -12.24 -4.91
N ARG A 42 -13.68 -12.09 -5.82
CA ARG A 42 -13.45 -11.65 -7.21
C ARG A 42 -13.13 -10.16 -7.33
N LEU A 43 -13.44 -9.36 -6.29
CA LEU A 43 -13.21 -7.93 -6.29
C LEU A 43 -11.74 -7.54 -6.18
N ALA A 44 -10.96 -8.25 -5.36
CA ALA A 44 -9.58 -7.87 -5.08
C ALA A 44 -8.72 -7.87 -6.35
N THR A 45 -8.92 -8.86 -7.22
CA THR A 45 -8.16 -9.00 -8.48
C THR A 45 -8.69 -8.11 -9.62
N THR A 46 -10.01 -7.91 -9.72
CA THR A 46 -10.59 -7.06 -10.79
C THR A 46 -10.52 -5.57 -10.50
N SER A 47 -10.63 -5.13 -9.23
CA SER A 47 -10.61 -3.71 -8.86
C SER A 47 -9.21 -3.09 -8.99
N VAL A 48 -8.17 -3.80 -8.56
CA VAL A 48 -6.77 -3.34 -8.66
C VAL A 48 -6.35 -3.25 -10.13
N THR A 49 -6.62 -4.29 -10.91
CA THR A 49 -6.30 -4.32 -12.35
C THR A 49 -7.09 -3.26 -13.13
N GLY A 50 -8.39 -3.12 -12.85
CA GLY A 50 -9.24 -2.10 -13.47
C GLY A 50 -8.78 -0.67 -13.17
N TYR A 51 -8.38 -0.41 -11.93
CA TYR A 51 -7.85 0.89 -11.51
C TYR A 51 -6.56 1.26 -12.24
N PHE A 52 -5.59 0.34 -12.33
CA PHE A 52 -4.33 0.60 -13.05
C PHE A 52 -4.53 0.82 -14.55
N VAL A 53 -5.44 0.06 -15.18
CA VAL A 53 -5.79 0.26 -16.60
C VAL A 53 -6.40 1.65 -16.83
N LEU A 54 -7.28 2.11 -15.95
CA LEU A 54 -7.91 3.43 -16.06
C LEU A 54 -6.97 4.59 -15.70
N ALA A 55 -6.14 4.44 -14.67
CA ALA A 55 -5.11 5.40 -14.34
C ALA A 55 -4.10 5.53 -15.51
N GLY A 56 -3.72 4.41 -16.13
CA GLY A 56 -2.90 4.38 -17.34
C GLY A 56 -3.57 5.03 -18.54
N ALA A 57 -4.84 4.73 -18.80
CA ALA A 57 -5.62 5.34 -19.89
C ALA A 57 -5.77 6.85 -19.70
N PHE A 58 -6.03 7.31 -18.47
CA PHE A 58 -6.15 8.72 -18.14
C PHE A 58 -4.79 9.45 -18.24
N ALA A 59 -3.72 8.86 -17.73
CA ALA A 59 -2.36 9.36 -17.92
C ALA A 59 -2.01 9.44 -19.41
N GLY A 60 -2.46 8.48 -20.22
CA GLY A 60 -2.37 8.49 -21.68
C GLY A 60 -3.12 9.65 -22.32
N VAL A 61 -4.38 9.90 -21.95
CA VAL A 61 -5.18 11.02 -22.45
C VAL A 61 -4.54 12.37 -22.08
N ILE A 62 -4.08 12.51 -20.85
CA ILE A 62 -3.31 13.68 -20.38
C ILE A 62 -2.03 13.82 -21.20
N ALA A 63 -1.26 12.75 -21.38
CA ALA A 63 -0.04 12.78 -22.17
C ALA A 63 -0.30 13.17 -23.63
N VAL A 64 -1.40 12.74 -24.24
CA VAL A 64 -1.77 13.15 -25.61
C VAL A 64 -2.20 14.62 -25.67
N HIS A 65 -2.99 15.10 -24.71
CA HIS A 65 -3.54 16.46 -24.73
C HIS A 65 -2.54 17.51 -24.24
N VAL A 66 -1.81 17.22 -23.17
CA VAL A 66 -0.78 18.09 -22.59
C VAL A 66 0.53 17.92 -23.33
N GLY A 67 0.91 16.70 -23.71
CA GLY A 67 2.16 16.43 -24.42
C GLY A 67 2.25 17.24 -25.70
N ARG A 68 1.18 17.37 -26.48
CA ARG A 68 1.18 18.23 -27.69
C ARG A 68 1.60 19.70 -27.44
N ARG A 69 1.57 20.19 -26.20
CA ARG A 69 1.99 21.54 -25.80
C ARG A 69 3.29 21.57 -25.01
N VAL A 70 3.84 20.42 -24.63
CA VAL A 70 5.07 20.27 -23.86
C VAL A 70 6.20 19.87 -24.80
N SER A 71 7.40 20.44 -24.63
CA SER A 71 8.52 20.14 -25.52
C SER A 71 8.85 18.64 -25.53
N ARG A 72 9.24 18.12 -26.69
CA ARG A 72 9.60 16.70 -26.88
C ARG A 72 10.66 16.21 -25.88
N ARG A 73 11.57 17.09 -25.45
CA ARG A 73 12.60 16.80 -24.43
C ARG A 73 11.99 16.48 -23.06
N VAL A 74 10.99 17.27 -22.63
CA VAL A 74 10.32 17.06 -21.34
C VAL A 74 9.48 15.78 -21.36
N GLN A 75 8.82 15.48 -22.49
CA GLN A 75 8.10 14.21 -22.65
C GLN A 75 9.04 13.00 -22.53
N LEU A 76 10.18 13.02 -23.23
CA LEU A 76 11.17 11.95 -23.19
C LEU A 76 11.76 11.77 -21.78
N LEU A 77 12.01 12.86 -21.06
CA LEU A 77 12.48 12.81 -19.68
C LEU A 77 11.43 12.20 -18.74
N ALA A 78 10.16 12.57 -18.89
CA ALA A 78 9.07 12.01 -18.08
C ALA A 78 8.88 10.51 -18.32
N VAL A 79 8.95 10.07 -19.60
CA VAL A 79 8.90 8.64 -19.95
C VAL A 79 10.12 7.90 -19.40
N ALA A 80 11.33 8.46 -19.53
CA ALA A 80 12.54 7.85 -18.98
C ALA A 80 12.46 7.69 -17.45
N LEU A 81 11.99 8.72 -16.72
CA LEU A 81 11.82 8.66 -15.27
C LEU A 81 10.75 7.64 -14.85
N LEU A 82 9.65 7.54 -15.60
CA LEU A 82 8.61 6.52 -15.37
C LEU A 82 9.18 5.11 -15.57
N VAL A 83 9.90 4.87 -16.67
CA VAL A 83 10.51 3.57 -16.98
C VAL A 83 11.55 3.19 -15.93
N VAL A 84 12.37 4.14 -15.47
CA VAL A 84 13.32 3.91 -14.37
C VAL A 84 12.61 3.61 -13.07
N GLY A 85 11.56 4.36 -12.71
CA GLY A 85 10.78 4.13 -11.49
C GLY A 85 10.09 2.76 -11.47
N VAL A 86 9.51 2.35 -12.61
CA VAL A 86 8.93 1.00 -12.79
C VAL A 86 10.03 -0.06 -12.76
N GLY A 87 11.14 0.14 -13.47
CA GLY A 87 12.27 -0.78 -13.51
C GLY A 87 12.89 -1.03 -12.14
N VAL A 88 13.14 0.03 -11.35
CA VAL A 88 13.65 -0.08 -9.98
C VAL A 88 12.71 -0.88 -9.08
N ARG A 89 11.38 -0.72 -9.25
CA ARG A 89 10.39 -1.48 -8.49
C ARG A 89 10.39 -2.98 -8.83
N PHE A 90 10.62 -3.33 -10.09
CA PHE A 90 10.58 -4.73 -10.54
C PHE A 90 11.93 -5.46 -10.44
N VAL A 91 13.05 -4.74 -10.42
CA VAL A 91 14.40 -5.35 -10.44
C VAL A 91 14.94 -5.64 -9.04
N ASP A 92 14.65 -4.82 -8.03
CA ASP A 92 15.42 -4.90 -6.79
C ASP A 92 14.85 -5.85 -5.73
N GLY A 93 13.57 -6.26 -5.82
CA GLY A 93 12.95 -7.22 -4.88
C GLY A 93 13.15 -6.91 -3.38
N GLY A 94 13.60 -5.70 -3.05
CA GLY A 94 14.45 -5.46 -1.89
C GLY A 94 13.95 -4.30 -1.06
N GLU A 95 13.80 -4.57 0.23
CA GLU A 95 13.25 -3.75 1.31
C GLU A 95 13.77 -2.30 1.37
N THR A 96 14.91 -2.00 0.76
CA THR A 96 15.51 -0.66 0.68
C THR A 96 14.98 0.21 -0.47
N ALA A 97 14.72 -0.36 -1.65
CA ALA A 97 14.17 0.38 -2.79
C ALA A 97 12.69 0.70 -2.59
N SER A 98 11.94 -0.19 -1.92
CA SER A 98 10.57 0.08 -1.50
C SER A 98 10.53 1.22 -0.49
N GLY A 99 11.48 1.30 0.45
CA GLY A 99 11.60 2.39 1.42
C GLY A 99 11.89 3.75 0.78
N LEU A 100 12.82 3.83 -0.19
CA LEU A 100 13.11 5.07 -0.92
C LEU A 100 11.98 5.48 -1.88
N LEU A 101 11.33 4.54 -2.55
CA LEU A 101 10.12 4.81 -3.35
C LEU A 101 8.94 5.21 -2.47
N SER A 102 8.83 4.66 -1.25
CA SER A 102 7.81 5.04 -0.27
C SER A 102 8.09 6.42 0.31
N MET A 103 9.35 6.77 0.61
CA MET A 103 9.74 8.11 1.03
C MET A 103 9.59 9.14 -0.09
N SER A 104 9.90 8.78 -1.33
CA SER A 104 9.69 9.64 -2.50
C SER A 104 8.20 9.80 -2.81
N GLY A 105 7.43 8.71 -2.68
CA GLY A 105 5.98 8.70 -2.72
C GLY A 105 5.39 9.57 -1.61
N LEU A 106 5.88 9.45 -0.38
CA LEU A 106 5.48 10.28 0.76
C LEU A 106 5.87 11.74 0.54
N PHE A 107 7.03 12.04 -0.04
CA PHE A 107 7.43 13.41 -0.37
C PHE A 107 6.47 14.02 -1.41
N VAL A 108 6.08 13.20 -2.38
CA VAL A 108 5.12 13.54 -3.42
C VAL A 108 3.67 13.62 -2.88
N VAL A 109 3.30 12.82 -1.88
CA VAL A 109 1.98 12.84 -1.21
C VAL A 109 1.85 14.02 -0.28
N VAL A 110 2.89 14.26 0.50
CA VAL A 110 2.85 15.17 1.63
C VAL A 110 3.27 16.55 1.15
N TYR A 111 4.45 16.69 0.55
CA TYR A 111 5.00 18.01 0.23
C TYR A 111 4.49 18.60 -1.09
N LEU A 112 4.15 17.79 -2.07
CA LEU A 112 3.63 18.30 -3.36
C LEU A 112 2.28 19.03 -3.22
N PRO A 113 1.28 18.53 -2.45
CA PRO A 113 0.07 19.31 -2.18
C PRO A 113 0.32 20.53 -1.30
N TYR A 114 1.32 20.56 -0.42
CA TYR A 114 1.68 21.80 0.31
C TYR A 114 2.35 22.83 -0.62
N LEU A 115 3.21 22.41 -1.54
CA LEU A 115 3.79 23.29 -2.56
C LEU A 115 2.71 23.83 -3.51
N VAL A 116 1.74 23.00 -3.89
CA VAL A 116 0.62 23.42 -4.73
C VAL A 116 -0.39 24.26 -3.95
N GLY A 117 -0.75 23.87 -2.74
CA GLY A 117 -1.59 24.65 -1.84
C GLY A 117 -0.96 26.01 -1.54
N GLY A 118 0.34 26.06 -1.26
CA GLY A 118 1.10 27.29 -1.07
C GLY A 118 1.12 28.18 -2.31
N THR A 119 1.29 27.60 -3.50
CA THR A 119 1.22 28.38 -4.76
C THR A 119 -0.20 28.84 -5.10
N VAL A 120 -1.24 28.08 -4.74
CA VAL A 120 -2.64 28.51 -4.86
C VAL A 120 -2.96 29.62 -3.85
N LEU A 121 -2.55 29.47 -2.59
CA LEU A 121 -2.75 30.48 -1.54
C LEU A 121 -2.00 31.78 -1.84
N LEU A 122 -0.75 31.71 -2.30
CA LEU A 122 0.00 32.88 -2.77
C LEU A 122 -0.69 33.57 -3.95
N ARG A 123 -1.42 32.82 -4.80
CA ARG A 123 -2.22 33.39 -5.89
C ARG A 123 -3.54 33.99 -5.43
N ILE A 124 -4.22 33.39 -4.45
CA ILE A 124 -5.41 33.99 -3.84
C ILE A 124 -5.01 35.29 -3.15
N ALA A 125 -3.96 35.26 -2.32
CA ALA A 125 -3.41 36.45 -1.68
C ALA A 125 -2.97 37.51 -2.70
N GLY A 126 -2.26 37.10 -3.77
CA GLY A 126 -1.88 38.00 -4.86
C GLY A 126 -3.08 38.53 -5.67
N GLY A 127 -4.17 37.77 -5.77
CA GLY A 127 -5.41 38.15 -6.45
C GLY A 127 -6.27 39.10 -5.63
N LEU A 128 -6.23 38.98 -4.30
CA LEU A 128 -6.80 39.96 -3.37
C LEU A 128 -6.09 41.31 -3.46
N VAL A 129 -4.80 41.31 -3.81
CA VAL A 129 -3.99 42.53 -3.98
C VAL A 129 -4.06 43.07 -5.43
N SER A 130 -4.16 42.21 -6.45
CA SER A 130 -4.22 42.65 -7.86
C SER A 130 -4.77 41.56 -8.81
N PRO A 131 -6.10 41.54 -9.08
CA PRO A 131 -6.76 40.53 -9.91
C PRO A 131 -6.19 40.38 -11.33
N ASP A 132 -5.75 41.49 -11.94
CA ASP A 132 -5.25 41.55 -13.32
C ASP A 132 -3.85 40.92 -13.53
N ARG A 133 -3.10 40.65 -12.45
CA ARG A 133 -1.80 39.96 -12.53
C ARG A 133 -1.94 38.45 -12.43
N VAL A 134 -2.95 37.96 -11.71
CA VAL A 134 -3.14 36.51 -11.51
C VAL A 134 -3.62 35.84 -12.79
N HIS A 135 -4.55 36.44 -13.53
CA HIS A 135 -5.04 35.86 -14.80
C HIS A 135 -3.92 35.62 -15.82
N ARG A 136 -2.94 36.54 -15.92
CA ARG A 136 -1.79 36.42 -16.83
C ARG A 136 -0.81 35.30 -16.47
N LEU A 137 -0.80 34.84 -15.22
CA LEU A 137 0.06 33.74 -14.78
C LEU A 137 -0.57 32.38 -15.04
N THR A 138 -1.91 32.28 -14.97
CA THR A 138 -2.66 31.04 -15.20
C THR A 138 -2.77 30.69 -16.69
N ASP A 139 -2.76 31.67 -17.58
CA ASP A 139 -2.84 31.47 -19.03
C ASP A 139 -1.54 30.94 -19.65
N ARG A 140 -0.46 30.82 -18.87
CA ARG A 140 0.79 30.22 -19.36
C ARG A 140 0.63 28.70 -19.43
N PRO A 141 0.74 28.07 -20.61
CA PRO A 141 0.46 26.65 -20.82
C PRO A 141 1.35 25.72 -19.99
N VAL A 142 2.52 26.21 -19.56
CA VAL A 142 3.43 25.49 -18.65
C VAL A 142 2.83 25.34 -17.25
N VAL A 143 2.13 26.37 -16.76
CA VAL A 143 1.58 26.41 -15.40
C VAL A 143 0.36 25.51 -15.24
N SER A 144 -0.52 25.46 -16.24
CA SER A 144 -1.70 24.60 -16.23
C SER A 144 -1.34 23.12 -16.37
N GLY A 145 -0.33 22.78 -17.18
CA GLY A 145 0.20 21.42 -17.29
C GLY A 145 0.78 20.91 -15.97
N SER A 146 1.58 21.73 -15.28
CA SER A 146 2.17 21.36 -13.98
C SER A 146 1.12 21.15 -12.90
N LEU A 147 0.09 22.02 -12.80
CA LEU A 147 -0.97 21.86 -11.80
C LEU A 147 -1.78 20.59 -12.00
N LEU A 148 -2.02 20.18 -13.25
CA LEU A 148 -2.78 18.97 -13.55
C LEU A 148 -1.97 17.70 -13.25
N VAL A 149 -0.66 17.70 -13.56
CA VAL A 149 0.24 16.61 -13.17
C VAL A 149 0.29 16.49 -11.65
N VAL A 150 0.42 17.60 -10.92
CA VAL A 150 0.40 17.56 -9.45
C VAL A 150 -0.94 17.08 -8.93
N GLY A 151 -2.06 17.59 -9.46
CA GLY A 151 -3.40 17.15 -9.04
C GLY A 151 -3.62 15.65 -9.23
N ALA A 152 -3.19 15.10 -10.36
CA ALA A 152 -3.27 13.66 -10.63
C ALA A 152 -2.38 12.85 -9.68
N VAL A 153 -1.18 13.33 -9.41
CA VAL A 153 -0.24 12.68 -8.49
C VAL A 153 -0.78 12.71 -7.06
N VAL A 154 -1.24 13.86 -6.56
CA VAL A 154 -1.86 13.96 -5.23
C VAL A 154 -3.07 13.03 -5.13
N LEU A 155 -3.92 12.99 -6.15
CA LEU A 155 -5.09 12.12 -6.17
C LEU A 155 -4.70 10.63 -6.12
N VAL A 156 -3.75 10.18 -6.95
CA VAL A 156 -3.30 8.78 -6.97
C VAL A 156 -2.74 8.38 -5.60
N VAL A 157 -1.91 9.22 -5.00
CA VAL A 157 -1.23 8.81 -3.78
C VAL A 157 -2.03 9.09 -2.49
N THR A 158 -3.11 9.89 -2.54
CA THR A 158 -4.05 10.03 -1.41
C THR A 158 -5.24 9.08 -1.50
N VAL A 159 -5.84 8.93 -2.69
CA VAL A 159 -7.02 8.08 -2.88
C VAL A 159 -6.64 6.61 -2.97
N GLY A 160 -5.48 6.28 -3.56
CA GLY A 160 -5.01 4.90 -3.68
C GLY A 160 -4.94 4.16 -2.33
N PRO A 161 -4.24 4.69 -1.31
CA PRO A 161 -4.19 4.06 0.01
C PRO A 161 -5.54 4.00 0.72
N LEU A 162 -6.35 5.06 0.65
CA LEU A 162 -7.69 5.08 1.25
C LEU A 162 -8.60 4.01 0.62
N LEU A 163 -8.51 3.83 -0.69
CA LEU A 163 -9.24 2.79 -1.40
C LEU A 163 -8.70 1.41 -1.03
N ALA A 164 -7.38 1.22 -0.96
CA ALA A 164 -6.77 -0.04 -0.54
C ALA A 164 -7.24 -0.47 0.85
N ILE A 165 -7.35 0.46 1.80
CA ILE A 165 -7.92 0.21 3.13
C ILE A 165 -9.41 -0.14 3.04
N ALA A 166 -10.18 0.63 2.26
CA ALA A 166 -11.62 0.41 2.11
C ALA A 166 -11.98 -0.90 1.39
N THR A 167 -11.09 -1.41 0.53
CA THR A 167 -11.26 -2.65 -0.22
C THR A 167 -10.41 -3.80 0.34
N ALA A 168 -9.77 -3.62 1.50
CA ALA A 168 -8.98 -4.67 2.11
C ALA A 168 -9.87 -5.86 2.43
N SER A 169 -9.42 -7.07 2.08
CA SER A 169 -10.11 -8.29 2.47
C SER A 169 -10.22 -8.37 4.00
N PRO A 170 -11.26 -9.03 4.54
CA PRO A 170 -11.37 -9.27 5.98
C PRO A 170 -10.06 -9.82 6.56
N ALA A 171 -9.71 -9.41 7.78
CA ALA A 171 -8.46 -9.89 8.39
C ALA A 171 -8.50 -11.38 8.71
N VAL A 172 -9.69 -11.93 8.96
CA VAL A 172 -9.92 -13.32 9.36
C VAL A 172 -10.87 -13.96 8.34
N PRO A 173 -10.56 -15.18 7.86
CA PRO A 173 -11.41 -15.90 6.91
C PRO A 173 -12.68 -16.45 7.58
N PRO A 174 -13.67 -16.92 6.80
CA PRO A 174 -14.79 -17.68 7.32
C PRO A 174 -14.35 -18.88 8.18
N ALA A 175 -15.07 -19.13 9.28
CA ALA A 175 -14.69 -20.14 10.25
C ALA A 175 -14.88 -21.59 9.77
N ASP A 176 -15.70 -21.79 8.73
CA ASP A 176 -16.04 -23.08 8.11
C ASP A 176 -14.98 -23.60 7.12
N TRP A 177 -13.97 -22.78 6.79
CA TRP A 177 -12.81 -23.21 6.00
C TRP A 177 -11.95 -24.21 6.79
N SER A 178 -11.19 -25.05 6.09
CA SER A 178 -10.24 -25.94 6.76
C SER A 178 -9.13 -25.14 7.48
N PRO A 179 -8.51 -25.68 8.54
CA PRO A 179 -7.41 -25.01 9.24
C PRO A 179 -6.27 -24.53 8.32
N GLU A 180 -5.81 -25.37 7.37
CA GLU A 180 -4.84 -24.98 6.34
C GLU A 180 -5.30 -23.76 5.53
N GLU A 181 -6.51 -23.80 4.97
CA GLU A 181 -7.05 -22.69 4.17
C GLU A 181 -7.13 -21.40 4.97
N GLN A 182 -7.46 -21.51 6.26
CA GLN A 182 -7.50 -20.36 7.15
C GLN A 182 -6.10 -19.79 7.38
N LEU A 183 -5.09 -20.63 7.66
CA LEU A 183 -3.72 -20.17 7.90
C LEU A 183 -3.10 -19.53 6.66
N ALA A 184 -3.26 -20.14 5.49
CA ALA A 184 -2.80 -19.59 4.22
C ALA A 184 -3.46 -18.23 3.92
N TYR A 185 -4.75 -18.07 4.25
CA TYR A 185 -5.45 -16.79 4.11
C TYR A 185 -4.92 -15.73 5.09
N LEU A 186 -4.70 -16.11 6.34
CA LEU A 186 -4.19 -15.20 7.37
C LEU A 186 -2.79 -14.69 7.01
N GLU A 187 -1.91 -15.57 6.54
CA GLU A 187 -0.57 -15.23 6.04
C GLU A 187 -0.65 -14.30 4.83
N SER A 188 -1.37 -14.70 3.79
CA SER A 188 -1.40 -13.95 2.53
C SER A 188 -2.00 -12.56 2.70
N THR A 189 -3.04 -12.41 3.53
CA THR A 189 -3.61 -11.09 3.82
C THR A 189 -2.74 -10.24 4.75
N ASP A 190 -1.96 -10.86 5.66
CA ASP A 190 -0.96 -10.14 6.45
C ASP A 190 0.14 -9.58 5.55
N GLN A 191 0.68 -10.38 4.62
CA GLN A 191 1.69 -9.93 3.68
C GLN A 191 1.15 -8.87 2.69
N ALA A 192 -0.08 -9.05 2.19
CA ALA A 192 -0.70 -8.06 1.30
C ALA A 192 -0.90 -6.69 1.98
N ASP A 193 -1.27 -6.65 3.26
CA ASP A 193 -1.38 -5.40 4.01
C ASP A 193 -0.02 -4.67 4.11
N ARG A 194 1.08 -5.43 4.19
CA ARG A 194 2.46 -4.91 4.24
C ARG A 194 2.95 -4.39 2.89
N GLU A 195 2.68 -5.12 1.81
CA GLU A 195 3.09 -4.74 0.45
C GLU A 195 2.37 -3.48 -0.06
N THR A 196 1.10 -3.33 0.31
CA THR A 196 0.27 -2.19 -0.12
C THR A 196 0.53 -0.93 0.69
N GLY A 197 1.32 -1.04 1.77
CA GLY A 197 1.54 0.05 2.69
C GLY A 197 0.25 0.50 3.37
N ALA A 198 -0.73 -0.41 3.54
CA ALA A 198 -1.86 -0.26 4.46
C ALA A 198 -1.37 -0.34 5.92
N PHE A 199 -0.25 0.36 6.19
CA PHE A 199 0.61 0.27 7.34
C PHE A 199 -0.25 0.36 8.61
N VAL A 200 -0.34 -0.79 9.28
CA VAL A 200 -0.52 -0.89 10.72
C VAL A 200 -1.92 -0.56 11.23
N ASP A 201 -2.95 -1.13 10.61
CA ASP A 201 -4.16 -1.41 11.39
C ASP A 201 -3.87 -2.57 12.35
N ARG A 202 -3.40 -2.24 13.57
CA ARG A 202 -3.11 -3.22 14.62
C ARG A 202 -4.31 -4.09 14.98
N SER A 203 -5.54 -3.65 14.71
CA SER A 203 -6.73 -4.46 14.98
C SER A 203 -6.80 -5.69 14.06
N ARG A 204 -6.31 -5.57 12.82
CA ARG A 204 -6.22 -6.69 11.87
C ARG A 204 -5.18 -7.70 12.31
N ASP A 205 -3.98 -7.25 12.67
CA ASP A 205 -2.92 -8.12 13.21
C ASP A 205 -3.42 -8.87 14.47
N THR A 206 -4.08 -8.14 15.38
CA THR A 206 -4.67 -8.72 16.60
C THR A 206 -5.69 -9.82 16.26
N ALA A 207 -6.60 -9.57 15.31
CA ALA A 207 -7.61 -10.54 14.90
C ALA A 207 -6.99 -11.79 14.25
N ARG A 208 -5.94 -11.61 13.44
CA ARG A 208 -5.20 -12.74 12.84
C ARG A 208 -4.49 -13.58 13.89
N ILE A 209 -3.78 -12.93 14.80
CA ILE A 209 -3.06 -13.61 15.89
C ILE A 209 -4.06 -14.37 16.77
N GLU A 210 -5.20 -13.77 17.11
CA GLU A 210 -6.26 -14.44 17.86
C GLU A 210 -6.74 -15.70 17.15
N ARG A 211 -6.92 -15.63 15.83
CA ARG A 211 -7.30 -16.81 15.05
C ARG A 211 -6.21 -17.88 15.04
N VAL A 212 -4.94 -17.51 14.82
CA VAL A 212 -3.81 -18.45 14.86
C VAL A 212 -3.71 -19.13 16.22
N LEU A 213 -3.79 -18.38 17.32
CA LEU A 213 -3.75 -18.95 18.67
C LEU A 213 -4.95 -19.86 18.96
N SER A 214 -6.14 -19.53 18.42
CA SER A 214 -7.31 -20.41 18.50
C SER A 214 -7.08 -21.74 17.76
N LEU A 215 -6.49 -21.71 16.56
CA LEU A 215 -6.15 -22.92 15.80
C LEU A 215 -5.05 -23.72 16.48
N ALA A 216 -4.03 -23.06 17.02
CA ALA A 216 -2.95 -23.66 17.80
C ALA A 216 -3.49 -24.40 19.03
N ARG A 217 -4.39 -23.77 19.79
CA ARG A 217 -5.04 -24.38 20.96
C ARG A 217 -5.87 -25.61 20.59
N ALA A 218 -6.42 -25.66 19.38
CA ALA A 218 -7.16 -26.80 18.88
C ALA A 218 -6.26 -27.92 18.33
N GLY A 219 -4.93 -27.74 18.32
CA GLY A 219 -3.99 -28.70 17.74
C GLY A 219 -4.04 -28.76 16.21
N ALA A 220 -4.57 -27.72 15.56
CA ALA A 220 -4.86 -27.71 14.11
C ALA A 220 -3.72 -27.12 13.25
N ILE A 221 -2.50 -27.03 13.79
CA ILE A 221 -1.30 -26.51 13.11
C ILE A 221 -0.26 -27.63 13.07
N ASP A 222 -0.53 -28.66 12.28
CA ASP A 222 0.20 -29.93 12.28
C ASP A 222 0.98 -30.20 10.98
N THR A 223 0.72 -29.46 9.90
CA THR A 223 1.52 -29.56 8.67
C THR A 223 2.66 -28.53 8.62
N PRO A 224 3.77 -28.83 7.91
CA PRO A 224 4.87 -27.90 7.74
C PRO A 224 4.46 -26.54 7.16
N GLN A 225 3.56 -26.52 6.18
CA GLN A 225 3.06 -25.28 5.58
C GLN A 225 2.20 -24.49 6.58
N ALA A 226 1.27 -25.14 7.28
CA ALA A 226 0.44 -24.50 8.31
C ALA A 226 1.30 -23.87 9.42
N GLN A 227 2.39 -24.54 9.81
CA GLN A 227 3.36 -24.02 10.76
C GLN A 227 4.08 -22.78 10.22
N LEU A 228 4.53 -22.80 8.97
CA LEU A 228 5.17 -21.64 8.37
C LEU A 228 4.21 -20.44 8.29
N ASP A 229 2.98 -20.67 7.83
CA ASP A 229 1.95 -19.62 7.72
C ASP A 229 1.64 -19.01 9.09
N ALA A 230 1.48 -19.85 10.12
CA ALA A 230 1.30 -19.40 11.50
C ALA A 230 2.50 -18.59 12.01
N ALA A 231 3.73 -19.01 11.68
CA ALA A 231 4.95 -18.31 12.06
C ALA A 231 5.01 -16.90 11.48
N VAL A 232 4.63 -16.73 10.20
CA VAL A 232 4.60 -15.43 9.53
C VAL A 232 3.65 -14.48 10.25
N VAL A 233 2.43 -14.92 10.58
CA VAL A 233 1.46 -14.08 11.30
C VAL A 233 1.94 -13.74 12.70
N LEU A 234 2.46 -14.72 13.45
CA LEU A 234 2.93 -14.51 14.83
C LEU A 234 4.22 -13.66 14.91
N HIS A 235 5.04 -13.63 13.85
CA HIS A 235 6.19 -12.74 13.73
C HIS A 235 5.80 -11.26 13.91
N HIS A 236 4.56 -10.93 13.55
CA HIS A 236 3.98 -9.60 13.68
C HIS A 236 3.18 -9.40 14.97
N GLY A 237 3.40 -10.29 15.94
CA GLY A 237 2.87 -10.20 17.29
C GLY A 237 3.23 -8.93 18.05
N THR A 238 2.68 -8.83 19.25
CA THR A 238 2.77 -7.65 20.13
C THR A 238 3.70 -7.84 21.32
N CYS A 239 4.17 -9.06 21.58
CA CYS A 239 4.95 -9.42 22.76
C CYS A 239 6.01 -10.51 22.48
N PRO A 240 6.99 -10.69 23.37
CA PRO A 240 8.00 -11.74 23.26
C PRO A 240 7.45 -13.15 23.06
N ALA A 241 6.35 -13.52 23.73
CA ALA A 241 5.78 -14.86 23.63
C ALA A 241 5.21 -15.17 22.23
N HIS A 242 4.67 -14.16 21.52
CA HIS A 242 4.26 -14.35 20.11
C HIS A 242 5.46 -14.60 19.22
N PHE A 243 6.54 -13.85 19.40
CA PHE A 243 7.75 -13.99 18.59
C PHE A 243 8.46 -15.32 18.85
N GLU A 244 8.47 -15.78 20.10
CA GLU A 244 8.97 -17.10 20.46
C GLU A 244 8.15 -18.20 19.79
N LEU A 245 6.82 -18.13 19.88
CA LEU A 245 5.93 -19.11 19.25
C LEU A 245 6.09 -19.10 17.72
N ALA A 246 6.25 -17.92 17.11
CA ALA A 246 6.57 -17.78 15.69
C ALA A 246 7.86 -18.53 15.33
N HIS A 247 8.90 -18.37 16.14
CA HIS A 247 10.18 -19.03 15.91
C HIS A 247 10.07 -20.56 16.00
N ARG A 248 9.34 -21.07 17.00
CA ARG A 248 9.11 -22.51 17.15
C ARG A 248 8.39 -23.11 15.94
N TYR A 249 7.35 -22.44 15.45
CA TYR A 249 6.65 -22.91 14.25
C TYR A 249 7.53 -22.84 13.00
N ALA A 250 8.32 -21.78 12.82
CA ALA A 250 9.26 -21.69 11.71
C ALA A 250 10.31 -22.81 11.74
N VAL A 251 10.78 -23.21 12.94
CA VAL A 251 11.70 -24.34 13.11
C VAL A 251 11.03 -25.68 12.80
N ARG A 252 9.82 -25.94 13.31
CA ARG A 252 9.08 -27.19 13.03
C ARG A 252 8.75 -27.34 11.54
N ALA A 253 8.44 -26.23 10.86
CA ALA A 253 8.20 -26.24 9.42
C ALA A 253 9.41 -26.78 8.62
N ASN A 254 10.63 -26.69 9.18
CA ASN A 254 11.85 -27.18 8.56
C ASN A 254 12.01 -28.70 8.56
N ASP A 255 11.07 -29.45 9.15
CA ASP A 255 11.07 -30.91 9.12
C ASP A 255 10.66 -31.46 7.75
N SER A 256 10.14 -30.61 6.84
CA SER A 256 9.79 -30.99 5.47
C SER A 256 10.82 -30.51 4.44
N PRO A 257 11.23 -31.37 3.49
CA PRO A 257 12.09 -30.96 2.38
C PRO A 257 11.35 -30.17 1.29
N GLU A 258 10.01 -30.06 1.35
CA GLU A 258 9.19 -29.41 0.31
C GLU A 258 9.12 -27.89 0.45
N ILE A 259 9.47 -27.36 1.62
CA ILE A 259 9.44 -25.93 1.92
C ILE A 259 10.81 -25.46 2.43
N ASP A 260 11.15 -24.19 2.18
CA ASP A 260 12.37 -23.56 2.69
C ASP A 260 11.99 -22.43 3.68
N PRO A 261 11.87 -22.74 4.99
CA PRO A 261 11.58 -21.74 6.01
C PRO A 261 12.83 -21.00 6.49
N SER A 262 14.00 -21.16 5.86
CA SER A 262 15.29 -20.70 6.41
C SER A 262 15.36 -19.21 6.68
N PHE A 263 14.71 -18.39 5.85
CA PHE A 263 14.58 -16.95 6.10
C PHE A 263 13.74 -16.68 7.36
N TRP A 264 12.57 -17.30 7.46
CA TRP A 264 11.64 -17.09 8.57
C TRP A 264 12.19 -17.59 9.90
N ILE A 265 12.98 -18.66 9.91
CA ILE A 265 13.72 -19.12 11.10
C ILE A 265 14.64 -18.01 11.61
N ARG A 266 15.42 -17.39 10.73
CA ARG A 266 16.34 -16.29 11.11
C ARG A 266 15.57 -15.05 11.57
N ALA A 267 14.53 -14.66 10.82
CA ALA A 267 13.73 -13.48 11.10
C ALA A 267 13.00 -13.56 12.44
N THR A 268 12.30 -14.68 12.69
CA THR A 268 11.58 -14.93 13.94
C THR A 268 12.53 -15.04 15.14
N TYR A 269 13.70 -15.66 14.97
CA TYR A 269 14.71 -15.74 16.03
C TYR A 269 15.18 -14.35 16.45
N ASP A 270 15.65 -13.53 15.50
CA ASP A 270 16.13 -12.19 15.82
C ASP A 270 15.02 -11.33 16.42
N ARG A 271 13.78 -11.45 15.94
CA ARG A 271 12.62 -10.72 16.48
C ARG A 271 12.40 -11.07 17.95
N TRP A 272 12.42 -12.36 18.26
CA TRP A 272 12.31 -12.84 19.63
C TRP A 272 13.47 -12.34 20.50
N GLN A 273 14.72 -12.51 20.06
CA GLN A 273 15.90 -12.08 20.82
C GLN A 273 15.90 -10.57 21.10
N VAL A 274 15.65 -9.75 20.08
CA VAL A 274 15.58 -8.30 20.24
C VAL A 274 14.46 -7.93 21.21
N SER A 275 13.30 -8.60 21.14
CA SER A 275 12.16 -8.29 22.02
C SER A 275 12.47 -8.45 23.50
N ILE A 276 13.34 -9.41 23.86
CA ILE A 276 13.77 -9.67 25.25
C ILE A 276 15.06 -8.94 25.64
N GLY A 277 15.58 -8.06 24.77
CA GLY A 277 16.76 -7.24 25.05
C GLY A 277 18.09 -7.88 24.67
N ASN A 278 18.08 -9.04 24.01
CA ASN A 278 19.29 -9.67 23.49
C ASN A 278 19.68 -9.09 22.12
N GLU A 279 20.94 -9.30 21.73
CA GLU A 279 21.41 -8.95 20.39
C GLU A 279 20.81 -9.89 19.33
N GLN A 280 20.52 -9.35 18.14
CA GLN A 280 20.15 -10.17 16.98
C GLN A 280 21.37 -10.96 16.49
N ARG A 281 21.15 -12.21 16.06
CA ARG A 281 22.20 -13.09 15.54
C ARG A 281 22.39 -12.97 14.04
N TYR A 282 21.29 -12.75 13.30
CA TYR A 282 21.29 -12.79 11.84
C TYR A 282 21.13 -11.41 11.18
N GLY A 283 20.88 -10.35 11.94
CA GLY A 283 20.79 -8.99 11.40
C GLY A 283 19.46 -8.67 10.72
N THR A 284 18.42 -9.49 10.91
CA THR A 284 17.14 -9.39 10.16
C THR A 284 16.15 -8.36 10.71
N GLN A 285 16.44 -7.75 11.86
CA GLN A 285 15.49 -6.87 12.58
C GLN A 285 16.00 -5.43 12.69
N ALA A 286 16.44 -4.84 11.57
CA ALA A 286 16.94 -3.47 11.54
C ALA A 286 15.93 -2.46 12.13
N GLY A 287 16.37 -1.70 13.13
CA GLY A 287 15.56 -0.66 13.77
C GLY A 287 14.52 -1.14 14.79
N THR A 288 14.41 -2.45 15.03
CA THR A 288 13.54 -3.00 16.08
C THR A 288 14.13 -2.70 17.47
N ARG A 289 13.26 -2.43 18.44
CA ARG A 289 13.62 -2.18 19.85
C ARG A 289 13.06 -3.28 20.74
N PRO A 290 13.63 -3.48 21.95
CA PRO A 290 13.04 -4.36 22.94
C PRO A 290 11.57 -4.03 23.21
N VAL A 291 10.76 -5.07 23.38
CA VAL A 291 9.31 -4.96 23.56
C VAL A 291 8.98 -5.53 24.93
N ASN A 292 8.74 -4.63 25.90
CA ASN A 292 8.22 -5.01 27.21
C ASN A 292 6.71 -4.75 27.26
N ALA A 293 5.95 -5.53 26.48
CA ALA A 293 4.50 -5.38 26.36
C ALA A 293 3.79 -6.70 26.64
N THR A 294 2.62 -6.60 27.27
CA THR A 294 1.69 -7.71 27.43
C THR A 294 1.19 -8.17 26.06
N CYS A 295 1.06 -9.49 25.90
CA CYS A 295 0.51 -10.08 24.69
C CYS A 295 -0.92 -9.64 24.46
N VAL A 296 -1.18 -9.12 23.26
CA VAL A 296 -2.51 -8.80 22.76
C VAL A 296 -2.68 -9.49 21.40
N PRO A 297 -3.54 -10.52 21.31
CA PRO A 297 -4.21 -11.23 22.42
C PRO A 297 -3.21 -11.99 23.32
N PRO A 298 -3.61 -12.44 24.54
CA PRO A 298 -2.76 -13.31 25.36
C PRO A 298 -2.59 -14.69 24.73
N VAL A 299 -1.42 -15.31 24.89
CA VAL A 299 -1.19 -16.70 24.49
C VAL A 299 -1.96 -17.64 25.42
N PRO A 300 -2.88 -18.48 24.91
CA PRO A 300 -3.60 -19.46 25.73
C PRO A 300 -2.67 -20.43 26.46
N GLU A 301 -3.04 -20.82 27.68
CA GLU A 301 -2.40 -21.93 28.39
C GLU A 301 -2.52 -23.23 27.58
N GLY A 302 -1.48 -24.07 27.63
CA GLY A 302 -1.46 -25.39 26.99
C GLY A 302 -1.03 -25.38 25.52
N ILE A 303 -0.83 -24.23 24.89
CA ILE A 303 -0.04 -24.15 23.66
C ILE A 303 1.41 -24.38 24.08
N GLU A 304 1.98 -25.53 23.69
CA GLU A 304 3.26 -26.04 24.18
C GLU A 304 4.31 -24.93 24.36
N THR A 305 4.63 -24.66 25.63
CA THR A 305 5.71 -23.78 26.06
C THR A 305 7.03 -24.54 26.24
N GLU A 306 7.06 -25.85 25.95
CA GLU A 306 8.29 -26.66 26.04
C GLU A 306 9.39 -25.98 25.23
N SER A 307 10.49 -25.66 25.90
CA SER A 307 11.58 -24.91 25.31
C SER A 307 12.07 -25.61 24.05
N PRO A 308 12.34 -24.88 22.96
CA PRO A 308 13.00 -25.48 21.81
C PRO A 308 14.32 -26.14 22.27
N PRO A 309 14.68 -27.32 21.74
CA PRO A 309 15.96 -27.96 22.04
C PRO A 309 17.15 -27.09 21.63
#